data_AF-R7TNY9-F1
#
_entry.id   AF-R7TNY9-F1
#
_cell.length_a   1.000
_cell.length_b   1.000
_cell.length_c   1.000
_cell.angle_alpha   90.00
_cell.angle_beta   90.00
_cell.angle_gamma   90.00
#
_symmetry.space_group_name_H-M   'P 1'
#
loop_
_entity.id
_entity.type
_entity.pdbx_description
1 polymer ?
#
loop_
_entity_poly.entity_id
_entity_poly.type
_entity_poly.pdbx_seq_one_letter_code
_entity_poly.pdbx_strand_id
1 'polypeptide(L)'
;MLSTKREYKRVSRWVVRNQDKLMACRMSDSLSTNKSRDLWSEIKRIKEGVQGRTNIVDGRVGESEICDVFHDGYEHLYQSVPSDQSELEELQRELSAGVDRTCKVGLCYCDHVISPRDIEFAVRKLKPELRLMTVPVLRVIGASDSSLATMKLGDQRSGSFPRPGNWKKKE
;
A
#
# COMPACT_ATOMS: atom_id res chain seq x y z
N MET A 1 7.25 47.55 -42.07
CA MET A 1 6.66 46.28 -41.60
C MET A 1 7.38 45.01 -42.10
N LEU A 2 7.93 44.97 -43.33
CA LEU A 2 8.64 43.78 -43.84
C LEU A 2 9.94 43.46 -43.06
N SER A 3 10.67 44.50 -42.62
CA SER A 3 11.90 44.37 -41.81
C SER A 3 11.62 43.68 -40.47
N THR A 4 10.59 44.10 -39.75
CA THR A 4 10.19 43.53 -38.44
C THR A 4 9.77 42.07 -38.55
N LYS A 5 9.02 41.70 -39.59
CA LYS A 5 8.64 40.30 -39.85
C LYS A 5 9.86 39.41 -40.16
N ARG A 6 10.83 39.94 -40.90
CA ARG A 6 12.08 39.23 -41.22
C ARG A 6 12.93 39.02 -39.97
N GLU A 7 13.03 40.04 -39.12
CA GLU A 7 13.76 39.97 -37.86
C GLU A 7 13.12 38.96 -36.90
N TYR A 8 11.79 39.03 -36.71
CA TYR A 8 11.06 38.06 -35.90
C TYR A 8 11.32 36.63 -36.36
N LYS A 9 11.26 36.36 -37.67
CA LYS A 9 11.56 35.03 -38.22
C LYS A 9 13.01 34.62 -37.98
N ARG A 10 13.97 35.55 -38.07
CA ARG A 10 15.38 35.28 -37.77
C ARG A 10 15.56 34.88 -36.31
N VAL A 11 15.03 35.68 -35.39
CA VAL A 11 15.10 35.43 -33.94
C VAL A 11 14.40 34.13 -33.57
N SER A 12 13.19 33.90 -34.08
CA SER A 12 12.44 32.65 -33.86
C SER A 12 13.25 31.42 -34.27
N ARG A 13 13.85 31.42 -35.48
CA ARG A 13 14.72 30.33 -35.93
C ARG A 13 15.97 30.19 -35.07
N TRP A 14 16.54 31.30 -34.62
CA TRP A 14 17.70 31.27 -33.72
C TRP A 14 17.34 30.65 -32.37
N VAL A 15 16.19 30.99 -31.79
CA VAL A 15 15.70 30.42 -30.52
C VAL A 15 15.53 28.91 -30.64
N VAL A 16 14.92 28.43 -31.72
CA VAL A 16 14.74 26.99 -31.96
C VAL A 16 16.10 26.28 -32.07
N ARG A 17 17.06 26.85 -32.81
CA ARG A 17 18.40 26.25 -32.97
C ARG A 17 19.26 26.29 -31.69
N ASN A 18 18.97 27.19 -30.76
CA ASN A 18 19.78 27.39 -29.55
C ASN A 18 18.98 27.05 -28.27
N GLN A 19 17.94 26.24 -28.39
CA GLN A 19 17.03 25.93 -27.29
C GLN A 19 17.76 25.35 -26.07
N ASP A 20 18.73 24.46 -26.29
CA ASP A 20 19.52 23.84 -25.22
C ASP A 20 20.39 24.86 -24.47
N LYS A 21 21.01 25.79 -25.21
CA LYS A 21 21.80 26.87 -24.61
C LYS A 21 20.93 27.81 -23.78
N LEU A 22 19.78 28.20 -24.32
CA LEU A 22 18.82 29.06 -23.61
C LEU A 22 18.29 28.38 -22.34
N MET A 23 18.05 27.08 -22.40
CA MET A 23 17.66 26.27 -21.26
C MET A 23 18.74 26.19 -20.19
N ALA A 24 20.00 25.93 -20.59
CA ALA A 24 21.13 25.94 -19.66
C ALA A 24 21.30 27.31 -18.98
N CYS A 25 21.13 28.41 -19.72
CA CYS A 25 21.13 29.77 -19.14
C CYS A 25 20.01 29.94 -18.11
N ARG A 26 18.76 29.54 -18.43
CA ARG A 26 17.62 29.63 -17.49
C ARG A 26 17.84 28.81 -16.22
N MET A 27 18.44 27.62 -16.34
CA MET A 27 18.78 26.79 -15.18
C MET A 27 19.87 27.46 -14.32
N SER A 28 20.91 28.01 -14.96
CA SER A 28 21.96 28.78 -14.28
C SER A 28 21.39 29.99 -13.54
N ASP A 29 20.48 30.73 -14.17
CA ASP A 29 19.80 31.88 -13.56
C ASP A 29 18.90 31.48 -12.40
N SER A 30 18.24 30.33 -12.50
CA SER A 30 17.39 29.81 -11.43
C SER A 30 18.22 29.38 -10.21
N LEU A 31 19.42 28.84 -10.44
CA LEU A 31 20.38 28.53 -9.38
C LEU A 31 20.93 29.80 -8.72
N SER A 32 21.34 30.80 -9.51
CA SER A 32 21.91 32.04 -8.98
C SER A 32 20.89 32.90 -8.22
N THR A 33 19.61 32.83 -8.62
CA THR A 33 18.51 33.58 -7.97
C THR A 33 17.77 32.77 -6.90
N ASN A 34 18.23 31.55 -6.58
CA ASN A 34 17.62 30.63 -5.62
C ASN A 34 16.12 30.38 -5.87
N LYS A 35 15.73 30.27 -7.15
CA LYS A 35 14.36 29.98 -7.59
C LYS A 35 14.19 28.49 -7.89
N SER A 36 14.18 27.69 -6.82
CA SER A 36 14.08 26.21 -6.92
C SER A 36 12.90 25.73 -7.76
N ARG A 37 11.74 26.41 -7.69
CA ARG A 37 10.55 26.08 -8.48
C ARG A 37 10.78 26.17 -10.00
N ASP A 38 11.47 27.21 -10.43
CA ASP A 38 11.70 27.47 -11.86
C ASP A 38 12.76 26.50 -12.41
N LEU A 39 13.76 26.14 -11.59
CA LEU A 39 14.71 25.06 -11.89
C LEU A 39 14.01 23.72 -12.11
N TRP A 40 13.13 23.31 -11.19
CA TRP A 40 12.41 22.04 -11.31
C TRP A 40 11.47 22.01 -12.51
N SER A 41 10.86 23.15 -12.87
CA SER A 41 10.04 23.24 -14.08
C SER A 41 10.86 23.00 -15.35
N GLU A 42 12.10 23.51 -15.40
CA GLU A 42 12.98 23.33 -16.55
C GLU A 42 13.56 21.90 -16.60
N ILE A 43 13.95 21.33 -15.46
CA ILE A 43 14.36 19.91 -15.36
C ILE A 43 13.22 18.98 -15.79
N LYS A 44 12.00 19.26 -15.35
CA LYS A 44 10.81 18.48 -15.71
C LYS A 44 10.57 18.55 -17.22
N ARG A 45 10.69 19.72 -17.84
CA ARG A 45 10.56 19.90 -19.29
C ARG A 45 11.61 19.11 -20.08
N ILE A 46 12.85 19.03 -19.58
CA ILE A 46 13.91 18.18 -20.17
C ILE A 46 13.51 16.71 -20.10
N LYS A 47 13.09 16.27 -18.92
CA LYS A 47 12.78 14.86 -18.67
C LYS A 47 11.54 14.41 -19.44
N GLU A 48 10.49 15.21 -19.47
CA GLU A 48 9.23 14.91 -20.18
C GLU A 48 9.41 14.94 -21.70
N GLY A 49 10.28 15.79 -22.25
CA GLY A 49 10.62 15.78 -23.68
C GLY A 49 11.40 14.54 -24.14
N VAL A 50 12.02 13.82 -23.19
CA VAL A 50 12.80 12.60 -23.43
C VAL A 50 12.01 11.33 -23.06
N GLN A 51 10.88 11.47 -22.34
CA GLN A 51 10.03 10.35 -21.96
C GLN A 51 9.16 9.85 -23.13
N GLY A 52 9.78 9.13 -24.06
CA GLY A 52 9.12 7.92 -24.54
C GLY A 52 8.89 7.02 -23.33
N ARG A 53 7.71 6.40 -23.21
CA ARG A 53 7.50 5.30 -22.26
C ARG A 53 8.72 4.39 -22.34
N THR A 54 9.39 4.15 -21.21
CA THR A 54 10.51 3.22 -21.17
C THR A 54 9.95 1.85 -21.51
N ASN A 55 10.04 1.47 -22.79
CA ASN A 55 9.56 0.19 -23.29
C ASN A 55 10.54 -0.92 -22.91
N ILE A 56 11.33 -0.77 -21.85
CA ILE A 56 12.36 -1.73 -21.45
C ILE A 56 12.26 -1.97 -19.95
N VAL A 57 11.99 -3.22 -19.56
CA VAL A 57 12.05 -3.70 -18.17
C VAL A 57 12.83 -5.01 -18.18
N ASP A 58 13.86 -5.13 -17.32
CA ASP A 58 14.72 -6.32 -17.23
C ASP A 58 15.28 -6.84 -18.58
N GLY A 59 15.58 -5.89 -19.48
CA GLY A 59 16.10 -6.18 -20.82
C GLY A 59 15.04 -6.63 -21.84
N ARG A 60 13.77 -6.75 -21.44
CA ARG A 60 12.62 -7.06 -22.31
C ARG A 60 12.04 -5.81 -22.91
N VAL A 61 11.71 -5.85 -24.21
CA VAL A 61 11.30 -4.68 -24.97
C VAL A 61 9.84 -4.79 -25.43
N GLY A 62 9.02 -3.84 -25.02
CA GLY A 62 7.62 -3.73 -25.44
C GLY A 62 6.63 -4.27 -24.42
N GLU A 63 5.39 -3.81 -24.55
CA GLU A 63 4.32 -4.04 -23.56
C GLU A 63 4.05 -5.52 -23.31
N SER A 64 4.05 -6.36 -24.35
CA SER A 64 3.80 -7.80 -24.21
C SER A 64 4.88 -8.49 -23.40
N GLU A 65 6.16 -8.31 -23.77
CA GLU A 65 7.26 -8.99 -23.07
C GLU A 65 7.39 -8.53 -21.61
N ILE A 66 7.08 -7.27 -21.35
CA ILE A 66 7.05 -6.72 -19.98
C ILE A 66 5.89 -7.33 -19.20
N CYS A 67 4.70 -7.47 -19.81
CA CYS A 67 3.56 -8.13 -19.18
C CYS A 67 3.88 -9.59 -18.80
N ASP A 68 4.61 -10.32 -19.63
CA ASP A 68 5.02 -11.69 -19.36
C ASP A 68 5.96 -11.77 -18.14
N VAL A 69 6.93 -10.87 -18.01
CA VAL A 69 7.83 -10.81 -16.83
C VAL A 69 7.05 -10.61 -15.54
N PHE A 70 6.06 -9.72 -15.55
CA PHE A 70 5.21 -9.53 -14.38
C PHE A 70 4.31 -10.75 -14.13
N HIS A 71 3.74 -11.35 -15.18
CA HIS A 71 2.90 -12.54 -15.07
C HIS A 71 3.65 -13.68 -14.40
N ASP A 72 4.83 -14.03 -14.90
CA ASP A 72 5.68 -15.10 -14.37
C ASP A 72 6.08 -14.81 -12.92
N GLY A 73 6.44 -13.55 -12.62
CA GLY A 73 6.78 -13.12 -11.26
C GLY A 73 5.62 -13.27 -10.28
N TYR A 74 4.40 -12.90 -10.70
CA TYR A 74 3.21 -13.07 -9.88
C TYR A 74 2.79 -14.53 -9.74
N GLU A 75 2.88 -15.32 -10.81
CA GLU A 75 2.57 -16.75 -10.77
C GLU A 75 3.45 -17.46 -9.72
N HIS A 76 4.76 -17.18 -9.74
CA HIS A 76 5.70 -17.75 -8.78
C HIS A 76 5.40 -17.34 -7.32
N LEU A 77 5.01 -16.07 -7.09
CA LEU A 77 4.64 -15.58 -5.76
C LEU A 77 3.36 -16.24 -5.22
N TYR A 78 2.37 -16.49 -6.08
CA TYR A 78 1.12 -17.13 -5.67
C TYR A 78 1.26 -18.65 -5.50
N GLN A 79 2.23 -19.29 -6.17
CA GLN A 79 2.61 -20.69 -5.95
C GLN A 79 3.52 -20.90 -4.73
N SER A 80 3.95 -19.83 -4.06
CA SER A 80 4.80 -19.91 -2.86
C SER A 80 4.05 -20.40 -1.61
N VAL A 81 2.71 -20.45 -1.67
CA VAL A 81 1.85 -21.02 -0.63
C VAL A 81 1.38 -22.38 -1.12
N PRO A 82 1.52 -23.46 -0.33
CA PRO A 82 0.97 -24.77 -0.68
C PRO A 82 -0.50 -24.61 -1.01
N SER A 83 -0.83 -24.73 -2.30
CA SER A 83 -2.18 -24.54 -2.82
C SER A 83 -2.88 -25.87 -3.03
N ASP A 84 -2.12 -26.97 -3.01
CA ASP A 84 -2.64 -28.33 -3.11
C ASP A 84 -3.09 -28.85 -1.74
N GLN A 85 -4.25 -29.52 -1.73
CA GLN A 85 -4.83 -30.08 -0.52
C GLN A 85 -3.93 -31.12 0.15
N SER A 86 -3.21 -31.93 -0.64
CA SER A 86 -2.29 -32.96 -0.12
C SER A 86 -1.05 -32.36 0.55
N GLU A 87 -0.50 -31.27 0.00
CA GLU A 87 0.63 -30.56 0.60
C GLU A 87 0.22 -29.87 1.92
N LEU A 88 -1.00 -29.30 1.97
CA LEU A 88 -1.56 -28.72 3.20
C LEU A 88 -1.80 -29.79 4.26
N GLU A 89 -2.29 -30.97 3.88
CA GLU A 89 -2.47 -32.11 4.78
C GLU A 89 -1.14 -32.65 5.30
N GLU A 90 -0.11 -32.71 4.45
CA GLU A 90 1.24 -33.07 4.85
C GLU A 90 1.83 -32.07 5.84
N LEU A 91 1.72 -30.77 5.57
CA LEU A 91 2.13 -29.71 6.48
C LEU A 91 1.40 -29.81 7.82
N GLN A 92 0.08 -30.01 7.81
CA GLN A 92 -0.71 -30.19 9.02
C GLN A 92 -0.25 -31.42 9.81
N ARG A 93 0.04 -32.53 9.14
CA ARG A 93 0.55 -33.76 9.75
C ARG A 93 1.92 -33.53 10.38
N GLU A 94 2.83 -32.83 9.71
CA GLU A 94 4.16 -32.50 10.24
C GLU A 94 4.10 -31.62 11.49
N LEU A 95 3.28 -30.57 11.45
CA LEU A 95 3.06 -29.68 12.59
C LEU A 95 2.47 -30.45 13.78
N SER A 96 1.45 -31.26 13.53
CA SER A 96 0.82 -32.09 14.56
C SER A 96 1.81 -33.08 15.19
N ALA A 97 2.63 -33.74 14.36
CA ALA A 97 3.69 -34.62 14.83
C ALA A 97 4.77 -33.86 15.63
N GLY A 98 5.10 -32.63 15.24
CA GLY A 98 6.01 -31.77 15.99
C GLY A 98 5.47 -31.40 17.37
N VAL A 99 4.19 -31.05 17.45
CA VAL A 99 3.50 -30.79 18.73
C VAL A 99 3.48 -32.05 19.61
N ASP A 100 3.21 -33.21 19.02
CA ASP A 100 3.18 -34.47 19.76
C ASP A 100 4.55 -34.86 20.30
N ARG A 101 5.62 -34.73 19.49
CA ARG A 101 7.00 -35.06 19.90
C ARG A 101 7.55 -34.12 20.97
N THR A 102 7.18 -32.84 20.92
CA THR A 102 7.81 -31.82 21.74
C THR A 102 6.92 -31.37 22.89
N CYS A 103 5.68 -30.98 22.61
CA CYS A 103 4.77 -30.38 23.59
C CYS A 103 4.15 -31.42 24.52
N LYS A 104 3.64 -32.54 23.98
CA LYS A 104 3.00 -33.58 24.80
C LYS A 104 3.98 -34.36 25.68
N VAL A 105 5.24 -34.47 25.24
CA VAL A 105 6.32 -35.14 25.99
C VAL A 105 7.00 -34.18 26.99
N GLY A 106 6.60 -32.91 27.03
CA GLY A 106 7.14 -31.91 27.97
C GLY A 106 8.54 -31.40 27.62
N LEU A 107 8.98 -31.58 26.37
CA LEU A 107 10.27 -31.08 25.85
C LEU A 107 10.15 -29.68 25.21
N CYS A 108 8.97 -29.05 25.30
CA CYS A 108 8.78 -27.69 24.82
C CYS A 108 9.38 -26.67 25.78
N TYR A 109 9.99 -25.62 25.22
CA TYR A 109 10.53 -24.49 25.98
C TYR A 109 9.46 -23.59 26.59
N CYS A 110 8.19 -23.75 26.20
CA CYS A 110 7.08 -22.90 26.63
C CYS A 110 6.11 -23.67 27.53
N ASP A 111 5.65 -23.03 28.60
CA ASP A 111 4.48 -23.50 29.33
C ASP A 111 3.23 -23.27 28.45
N HIS A 112 2.48 -24.35 28.19
CA HIS A 112 1.27 -24.29 27.38
C HIS A 112 0.04 -23.83 28.18
N VAL A 113 0.21 -23.56 29.47
CA VAL A 113 -0.83 -23.03 30.33
C VAL A 113 -0.89 -21.51 30.18
N ILE A 114 -1.94 -21.02 29.53
CA ILE A 114 -2.25 -19.59 29.50
C ILE A 114 -3.03 -19.25 30.76
N SER A 115 -2.44 -18.47 31.66
CA SER A 115 -3.13 -17.98 32.85
C SER A 115 -3.90 -16.68 32.56
N PRO A 116 -4.91 -16.33 33.37
CA PRO A 116 -5.57 -15.03 33.27
C PRO A 116 -4.60 -13.84 33.34
N ARG A 117 -3.44 -13.98 34.02
CA ARG A 117 -2.41 -12.94 34.09
C ARG A 117 -1.71 -12.72 32.76
N ASP A 118 -1.50 -13.77 31.97
CA ASP A 118 -0.90 -13.68 30.63
C ASP A 118 -1.84 -12.96 29.67
N ILE A 119 -3.15 -13.21 29.80
CA ILE A 119 -4.20 -12.51 29.07
C ILE A 119 -4.21 -11.03 29.45
N GLU A 120 -4.23 -10.70 30.74
CA GLU A 120 -4.17 -9.30 31.20
C GLU A 120 -2.90 -8.59 30.73
N PHE A 121 -1.76 -9.28 30.72
CA PHE A 121 -0.49 -8.74 30.25
C PHE A 121 -0.52 -8.47 28.74
N ALA A 122 -1.03 -9.41 27.95
CA ALA A 122 -1.22 -9.24 26.51
C ALA A 122 -2.20 -8.10 26.20
N VAL A 123 -3.33 -8.03 26.90
CA VAL A 123 -4.33 -6.96 26.75
C VAL A 123 -3.73 -5.59 27.11
N ARG A 124 -2.91 -5.51 28.17
CA ARG A 124 -2.17 -4.30 28.54
C ARG A 124 -1.19 -3.85 27.45
N LYS A 125 -0.54 -4.78 26.75
CA LYS A 125 0.33 -4.45 25.60
C LYS A 125 -0.46 -3.97 24.38
N LEU A 126 -1.67 -4.48 24.17
CA LEU A 126 -2.54 -4.07 23.07
C LEU A 126 -3.22 -2.72 23.32
N LYS A 127 -3.34 -2.29 24.58
CA LYS A 127 -3.98 -1.02 24.99
C LYS A 127 -3.05 -0.17 25.86
N PRO A 128 -2.04 0.50 25.27
CA PRO A 128 -1.19 1.43 26.02
C PRO A 128 -1.97 2.64 26.60
N GLU A 129 -3.11 3.01 25.99
CA GLU A 129 -3.84 4.26 26.26
C GLU A 129 -4.94 4.18 27.35
N LEU A 130 -5.19 3.03 27.97
CA LEU A 130 -6.27 2.87 28.98
C LEU A 130 -5.77 2.93 30.43
N ARG A 131 -4.74 3.74 30.72
CA ARG A 131 -4.21 3.95 32.08
C ARG A 131 -4.87 5.07 32.88
N LEU A 132 -5.93 5.68 32.38
CA LEU A 132 -6.72 6.64 33.15
C LEU A 132 -8.20 6.36 32.93
N MET A 133 -8.75 5.37 33.61
CA MET A 133 -10.11 5.39 34.14
C MET A 133 -10.23 4.22 35.11
N THR A 134 -10.05 4.51 36.40
CA THR A 134 -10.57 3.69 37.49
C THR A 134 -12.07 3.47 37.25
N VAL A 135 -12.46 2.26 36.89
CA VAL A 135 -13.88 1.87 36.85
C VAL A 135 -14.25 1.40 38.26
N PRO A 136 -15.30 1.96 38.89
CA PRO A 136 -15.70 1.54 40.21
C PRO A 136 -16.21 0.09 40.15
N VAL A 137 -15.78 -0.67 41.16
CA VAL A 137 -16.20 -2.04 41.45
C VAL A 137 -17.72 -2.14 41.38
N LEU A 138 -18.25 -2.83 40.37
CA LEU A 138 -19.67 -3.18 40.34
C LEU A 138 -19.87 -4.36 41.29
N ARG A 139 -20.34 -4.02 42.49
CA ARG A 139 -20.81 -4.94 43.52
C ARG A 139 -21.92 -5.82 42.90
N VAL A 140 -21.67 -7.12 42.79
CA VAL A 140 -22.69 -8.11 42.45
C VAL A 140 -23.72 -8.09 43.57
N ILE A 141 -24.86 -7.44 43.35
CA ILE A 141 -26.06 -7.65 44.16
C ILE A 141 -26.81 -8.77 43.45
N GLY A 142 -26.82 -9.94 44.08
CA GLY A 142 -27.68 -11.04 43.67
C GLY A 142 -29.14 -10.61 43.79
N ALA A 143 -29.89 -10.80 42.71
CA ALA A 143 -31.34 -10.83 42.73
C ALA A 143 -31.78 -11.81 41.64
N SER A 144 -31.89 -13.06 42.04
CA SER A 144 -32.79 -14.02 41.39
C SER A 144 -34.20 -13.50 41.62
N ASP A 145 -34.90 -13.08 40.56
CA ASP A 145 -36.30 -13.44 40.33
C ASP A 145 -36.83 -12.80 39.04
N SER A 146 -37.15 -13.68 38.09
CA SER A 146 -38.49 -13.82 37.53
C SER A 146 -39.28 -12.53 37.27
N SER A 147 -39.39 -12.10 36.01
CA SER A 147 -40.68 -11.84 35.34
C SER A 147 -40.52 -11.27 33.93
N LEU A 148 -41.36 -11.81 33.03
CA LEU A 148 -41.54 -11.40 31.64
C LEU A 148 -41.88 -9.90 31.50
N ALA A 149 -41.29 -9.27 30.48
CA ALA A 149 -41.95 -8.18 29.76
C ALA A 149 -41.58 -8.23 28.27
N THR A 150 -42.63 -8.35 27.45
CA THR A 150 -42.65 -8.48 26.00
C THR A 150 -42.66 -7.14 25.25
N MET A 151 -42.27 -7.20 23.96
CA MET A 151 -42.53 -6.25 22.84
C MET A 151 -41.67 -4.97 22.80
N LYS A 152 -41.21 -4.44 21.65
CA LYS A 152 -41.68 -4.50 20.25
C LYS A 152 -40.60 -4.03 19.25
N LEU A 153 -40.79 -4.39 17.98
CA LEU A 153 -39.99 -4.05 16.80
C LEU A 153 -39.72 -2.54 16.60
N GLY A 154 -38.53 -2.24 16.05
CA GLY A 154 -38.17 -0.99 15.40
C GLY A 154 -37.21 -1.26 14.23
N ASP A 155 -37.50 -0.61 13.11
CA ASP A 155 -37.18 -0.95 11.71
C ASP A 155 -35.72 -0.74 11.23
N GLN A 156 -35.36 -1.56 10.23
CA GLN A 156 -34.48 -1.34 9.06
C GLN A 156 -33.41 -0.23 9.05
N ARG A 157 -32.15 -0.63 8.79
CA ARG A 157 -31.41 -0.22 7.56
C ARG A 157 -30.14 -1.05 7.33
N SER A 158 -30.18 -1.85 6.28
CA SER A 158 -29.05 -2.48 5.61
C SER A 158 -28.18 -1.42 4.91
N GLY A 159 -26.90 -1.34 5.26
CA GLY A 159 -25.90 -0.51 4.58
C GLY A 159 -24.97 -1.37 3.71
N SER A 160 -25.19 -1.29 2.39
CA SER A 160 -24.43 -1.97 1.35
C SER A 160 -23.01 -1.41 1.18
N PHE A 161 -22.02 -2.30 0.99
CA PHE A 161 -20.66 -1.96 0.55
C PHE A 161 -20.66 -1.40 -0.89
N PRO A 162 -19.97 -0.29 -1.19
CA PRO A 162 -19.81 0.16 -2.57
C PRO A 162 -18.69 -0.60 -3.30
N ARG A 163 -19.01 -1.06 -4.53
CA ARG A 163 -18.07 -1.67 -5.49
C ARG A 163 -17.14 -0.61 -6.13
N PRO A 164 -15.90 -0.96 -6.52
CA PRO A 164 -15.03 -0.06 -7.26
C PRO A 164 -15.49 0.12 -8.71
N GLY A 165 -15.59 1.38 -9.15
CA GLY A 165 -16.06 1.78 -10.47
C GLY A 165 -14.98 1.75 -11.56
N ASN A 166 -15.46 1.42 -12.76
CA ASN A 166 -14.80 1.49 -14.07
C ASN A 166 -14.20 2.87 -14.38
N TRP A 167 -12.93 2.92 -14.78
CA TRP A 167 -12.33 4.08 -15.44
C TRP A 167 -12.39 3.90 -16.95
N LYS A 168 -13.32 4.61 -17.59
CA LYS A 168 -13.43 4.69 -19.05
C LYS A 168 -12.25 5.49 -19.63
N LYS A 169 -11.65 4.93 -20.69
CA LYS A 169 -10.90 5.61 -21.75
C LYS A 169 -11.60 6.90 -22.16
N LYS A 170 -10.84 8.00 -22.26
CA LYS A 170 -11.19 9.14 -23.11
C LYS A 170 -10.20 9.22 -24.26
N GLU A 171 -10.80 9.45 -25.42
CA GLU A 171 -10.25 9.54 -26.78
C GLU A 171 -9.22 10.66 -26.95
#